data_AF-G2EDQ0-F1
#
_entry.id   AF-G2EDQ0-F1
#
_cell.length_a   1.000
_cell.length_b   1.000
_cell.length_c   1.000
_cell.angle_alpha   90.00
_cell.angle_beta   90.00
_cell.angle_gamma   90.00
#
_symmetry.space_group_name_H-M   'P 1'
#
loop_
_entity.id
_entity.type
_entity.pdbx_description
1 polymer ?
#
loop_
_entity_poly.entity_id
_entity_poly.type
_entity_poly.pdbx_seq_one_letter_code
_entity_poly.pdbx_strand_id
1 'polypeptide(L)'
;MEKYYLIEQPPIAEKYTFLVDDISDKVNYGRATDIDKINYNRKLIGEKFDIDLKVGLLMAESKGSTFVFDLGTFVTVLELRADQKEGKMTFFDCVIDMPKSDINKMLVDAYSQNIANEWFKVQEKLLENFPLENDIIRLHKPEF
;
A
#
# COMPACT_ATOMS: atom_id res chain seq x y z
N MET A 1 -26.84 -8.47 34.77
CA MET A 1 -26.07 -7.36 34.19
C MET A 1 -25.16 -7.96 33.13
N GLU A 2 -25.48 -7.74 31.86
CA GLU A 2 -24.59 -8.11 30.76
C GLU A 2 -23.31 -7.29 30.87
N LYS A 3 -22.17 -7.98 30.93
CA LYS A 3 -20.85 -7.33 30.91
C LYS A 3 -20.59 -6.92 29.47
N TYR A 4 -20.82 -5.66 29.15
CA TYR A 4 -20.29 -5.06 27.94
C TYR A 4 -18.77 -5.02 28.08
N TYR A 5 -18.08 -5.99 27.49
CA TYR A 5 -16.67 -5.85 27.23
C TYR A 5 -16.55 -4.67 26.26
N LEU A 6 -16.00 -3.55 26.75
CA LEU A 6 -15.46 -2.53 25.86
C LEU A 6 -14.43 -3.27 25.00
N ILE A 7 -14.73 -3.41 23.70
CA ILE A 7 -13.73 -3.82 22.72
C ILE A 7 -12.59 -2.83 22.92
N GLU A 8 -11.38 -3.32 23.26
CA GLU A 8 -10.21 -2.48 23.41
C GLU A 8 -10.12 -1.61 22.17
N GLN A 9 -10.28 -0.31 22.36
CA GLN A 9 -10.11 0.62 21.28
C GLN A 9 -8.61 0.63 20.99
N PRO A 10 -8.22 0.36 19.74
CA PRO A 10 -6.89 0.65 19.26
C PRO A 10 -6.28 1.92 19.84
N PRO A 11 -5.00 1.93 20.24
CA PRO A 11 -4.29 3.19 20.43
C PRO A 11 -4.45 4.05 19.16
N ILE A 12 -4.52 5.37 19.30
CA ILE A 12 -4.67 6.32 18.18
C ILE A 12 -3.69 6.04 17.01
N ALA A 13 -2.55 5.39 17.31
CA ALA A 13 -1.55 4.91 16.36
C ALA A 13 -2.06 3.90 15.31
N GLU A 14 -3.16 3.17 15.52
CA GLU A 14 -3.64 2.20 14.52
C GLU A 14 -4.29 2.85 13.30
N LYS A 15 -4.74 4.12 13.38
CA LYS A 15 -5.33 4.82 12.22
C LYS A 15 -4.40 4.90 11.01
N TYR A 16 -3.10 4.77 11.24
CA TYR A 16 -2.04 4.91 10.26
C TYR A 16 -1.15 3.67 10.19
N THR A 17 -1.60 2.56 10.76
CA THR A 17 -0.86 1.29 10.76
C THR A 17 -1.46 0.34 9.72
N PHE A 18 -0.66 -0.02 8.72
CA PHE A 18 -1.06 -0.87 7.61
C PHE A 18 -0.56 -2.30 7.84
N LEU A 19 -1.43 -3.27 7.63
CA LEU A 19 -1.13 -4.68 7.85
C LEU A 19 -0.41 -5.29 6.65
N VAL A 20 0.63 -6.06 6.92
CA VAL A 20 1.42 -6.78 5.93
C VAL A 20 1.61 -8.25 6.32
N ASP A 21 1.89 -9.09 5.32
CA ASP A 21 2.33 -10.47 5.52
C ASP A 21 3.83 -10.54 5.73
N ASP A 22 4.56 -9.67 5.03
CA ASP A 22 6.01 -9.62 5.13
C ASP A 22 6.53 -8.19 5.16
N ILE A 23 7.63 -8.01 5.87
CA ILE A 23 8.30 -6.73 6.03
C ILE A 23 9.80 -6.95 6.14
N SER A 24 10.56 -6.11 5.48
CA SER A 24 12.03 -6.09 5.60
C SER A 24 12.48 -5.68 6.99
N ASP A 25 13.66 -6.10 7.41
CA ASP A 25 14.25 -5.73 8.71
C ASP A 25 14.39 -4.21 8.90
N LYS A 26 14.64 -3.50 7.79
CA LYS A 26 14.75 -2.03 7.77
C LYS A 26 13.40 -1.33 7.65
N VAL A 27 12.29 -2.06 7.53
CA VAL A 27 10.93 -1.51 7.38
C VAL A 27 10.80 -0.59 6.15
N ASN A 28 11.69 -0.73 5.17
CA ASN A 28 11.69 0.07 3.93
C ASN A 28 10.95 -0.63 2.77
N TYR A 29 10.47 -1.85 3.04
CA TYR A 29 9.70 -2.67 2.14
C TYR A 29 8.71 -3.51 2.95
N GLY A 30 7.47 -3.60 2.48
CA GLY A 30 6.48 -4.51 3.01
C GLY A 30 5.50 -4.99 1.95
N ARG A 31 4.84 -6.12 2.23
CA ARG A 31 3.94 -6.76 1.28
C ARG A 31 2.76 -7.42 2.00
N ALA A 32 1.55 -7.15 1.51
CA ALA A 32 0.33 -7.87 1.84
C ALA A 32 -0.20 -8.61 0.61
N THR A 33 -0.63 -9.84 0.82
CA THR A 33 -1.21 -10.80 -0.15
C THR A 33 -2.48 -11.45 0.42
N ASP A 34 -2.61 -11.51 1.75
CA ASP A 34 -3.88 -11.80 2.41
C ASP A 34 -4.92 -10.71 2.08
N ILE A 35 -6.02 -11.12 1.47
CA ILE A 35 -7.08 -10.22 1.01
C ILE A 35 -7.78 -9.49 2.17
N ASP A 36 -7.84 -10.10 3.36
CA ASP A 36 -8.46 -9.48 4.52
C ASP A 36 -7.60 -8.31 5.03
N LYS A 37 -6.28 -8.46 5.00
CA LYS A 37 -5.33 -7.37 5.30
C LYS A 37 -5.40 -6.27 4.25
N ILE A 38 -5.47 -6.63 2.96
CA ILE A 38 -5.63 -5.65 1.87
C ILE A 38 -6.94 -4.87 2.05
N ASN A 39 -8.04 -5.53 2.38
CA ASN A 39 -9.33 -4.89 2.61
C ASN A 39 -9.34 -4.01 3.87
N TYR A 40 -8.65 -4.42 4.94
CA TYR A 40 -8.43 -3.59 6.11
C TYR A 40 -7.67 -2.31 5.74
N ASN A 41 -6.54 -2.44 5.03
CA ASN A 41 -5.72 -1.32 4.58
C ASN A 41 -6.55 -0.36 3.70
N ARG A 42 -7.32 -0.86 2.73
CA ARG A 42 -8.21 -0.04 1.89
C ARG A 42 -9.20 0.78 2.71
N LYS A 43 -9.79 0.20 3.75
CA LYS A 43 -10.71 0.91 4.64
C LYS A 43 -10.02 2.06 5.39
N LEU A 44 -8.76 1.87 5.80
CA LEU A 44 -7.97 2.92 6.45
C LEU A 44 -7.61 4.08 5.50
N ILE A 45 -7.30 3.80 4.23
CA ILE A 45 -7.01 4.85 3.22
C ILE A 45 -8.25 5.74 3.03
N GLY A 46 -9.44 5.15 3.09
CA GLY A 46 -10.70 5.85 3.15
C GLY A 46 -11.55 5.71 1.89
N GLU A 47 -12.81 6.17 2.02
CA GLU A 47 -13.87 5.89 1.06
C GLU A 47 -13.63 6.49 -0.32
N LYS A 48 -13.02 7.68 -0.39
CA LYS A 48 -12.69 8.33 -1.67
C LYS A 48 -11.78 7.45 -2.54
N PHE A 49 -10.73 6.88 -1.93
CA PHE A 49 -9.82 5.97 -2.64
C PHE A 49 -10.56 4.71 -3.12
N ASP A 50 -11.45 4.17 -2.29
CA ASP A 50 -12.22 2.97 -2.66
C ASP A 50 -13.17 3.22 -3.85
N ILE A 51 -13.71 4.44 -3.99
CA ILE A 51 -14.49 4.84 -5.16
C ILE A 51 -13.61 4.89 -6.41
N ASP A 52 -12.47 5.58 -6.35
CA ASP A 52 -11.53 5.69 -7.47
C ASP A 52 -11.05 4.30 -7.92
N LEU A 53 -10.77 3.42 -6.95
CA LEU A 53 -10.40 2.03 -7.17
C LEU A 53 -11.50 1.25 -7.90
N LYS A 54 -12.76 1.37 -7.46
CA LYS A 54 -13.91 0.72 -8.09
C LYS A 54 -14.10 1.18 -9.53
N VAL A 55 -13.97 2.49 -9.79
CA VAL A 55 -14.05 3.03 -11.15
C VAL A 55 -12.93 2.45 -12.02
N GLY A 56 -11.70 2.41 -11.51
CA GLY A 56 -10.57 1.82 -12.23
C GLY A 56 -10.76 0.32 -12.52
N LEU A 57 -11.28 -0.45 -11.56
CA LEU A 57 -11.57 -1.88 -11.74
C LEU A 57 -12.67 -2.12 -12.78
N LEU A 58 -13.70 -1.28 -12.83
CA LEU A 58 -14.74 -1.36 -13.86
C LEU A 58 -14.19 -1.10 -15.27
N MET A 59 -13.18 -0.23 -15.38
CA MET A 59 -12.55 0.10 -16.66
C MET A 59 -11.52 -0.94 -17.13
N ALA A 60 -10.93 -1.72 -16.21
CA ALA A 60 -9.84 -2.65 -16.51
C ALA A 60 -10.27 -4.00 -17.10
N GLU A 61 -11.55 -4.18 -17.41
CA GLU A 61 -12.16 -5.43 -17.87
C GLU A 61 -11.87 -6.63 -16.94
N SER A 62 -12.04 -7.86 -17.45
CA SER A 62 -12.06 -9.12 -16.67
C SER A 62 -10.74 -9.53 -16.00
N LYS A 63 -9.63 -8.81 -16.23
CA LYS A 63 -8.29 -9.20 -15.76
C LYS A 63 -7.89 -8.62 -14.40
N GLY A 64 -8.53 -7.53 -13.95
CA GLY A 64 -8.14 -6.79 -12.74
C GLY A 64 -7.29 -5.56 -13.07
N SER A 65 -6.85 -4.85 -12.05
CA SER A 65 -6.15 -3.56 -12.21
C SER A 65 -5.00 -3.38 -11.22
N THR A 66 -4.05 -2.53 -11.60
CA THR A 66 -2.87 -2.17 -10.79
C THR A 66 -2.86 -0.65 -10.59
N PHE A 67 -2.70 -0.23 -9.34
CA PHE A 67 -2.73 1.17 -8.94
C PHE A 67 -1.45 1.53 -8.21
N VAL A 68 -0.97 2.74 -8.44
CA VAL A 68 0.22 3.29 -7.78
C VAL A 68 -0.17 4.59 -7.08
N PHE A 69 0.13 4.71 -5.80
CA PHE A 69 -0.25 5.85 -4.97
C PHE A 69 0.67 5.98 -3.76
N ASP A 70 0.67 7.14 -3.13
CA ASP A 70 1.44 7.41 -1.92
C ASP A 70 0.68 7.10 -0.63
N LEU A 71 1.39 6.61 0.38
CA LEU A 71 0.93 6.45 1.76
C LEU A 71 2.06 6.83 2.73
N GLY A 72 2.03 8.05 3.26
CA GLY A 72 3.15 8.56 4.07
C GLY A 72 4.41 8.62 3.24
N THR A 73 5.49 8.00 3.70
CA THR A 73 6.74 7.86 2.91
C THR A 73 6.71 6.72 1.91
N PHE A 74 5.67 5.88 1.87
CA PHE A 74 5.64 4.73 0.98
C PHE A 74 5.04 5.07 -0.38
N VAL A 75 5.73 4.69 -1.45
CA VAL A 75 5.10 4.46 -2.76
C VAL A 75 4.49 3.07 -2.74
N THR A 76 3.17 3.00 -2.86
CA THR A 76 2.40 1.77 -2.73
C THR A 76 1.88 1.31 -4.10
N VAL A 77 2.04 0.02 -4.40
CA VAL A 77 1.49 -0.63 -5.60
C VAL A 77 0.43 -1.64 -5.18
N LEU A 78 -0.81 -1.42 -5.59
CA LEU A 78 -1.94 -2.32 -5.34
C LEU A 78 -2.36 -3.01 -6.63
N GLU A 79 -2.19 -4.32 -6.68
CA GLU A 79 -2.75 -5.20 -7.70
C GLU A 79 -3.99 -5.90 -7.14
N LEU A 80 -5.10 -5.83 -7.87
CA LEU A 80 -6.34 -6.52 -7.52
C LEU A 80 -6.92 -7.22 -8.73
N ARG A 81 -7.32 -8.48 -8.55
CA ARG A 81 -8.13 -9.18 -9.55
C ARG A 81 -9.51 -8.53 -9.66
N ALA A 82 -10.16 -8.70 -10.80
CA ALA A 82 -11.49 -8.12 -11.07
C ALA A 82 -12.55 -8.56 -10.05
N ASP A 83 -12.44 -9.78 -9.51
CA ASP A 83 -13.35 -10.32 -8.49
C ASP A 83 -13.02 -9.85 -7.06
N GLN A 84 -11.91 -9.12 -6.87
CA GLN A 84 -11.39 -8.62 -5.60
C GLN A 84 -11.16 -9.70 -4.53
N LYS A 85 -11.00 -10.97 -4.94
CA LYS A 85 -10.73 -12.07 -4.01
C LYS A 85 -9.25 -12.31 -3.77
N GLU A 86 -8.42 -11.87 -4.70
CA GLU A 86 -6.96 -11.98 -4.62
C GLU A 86 -6.33 -10.66 -5.04
N GLY A 87 -5.18 -10.36 -4.43
CA GLY A 87 -4.42 -9.18 -4.74
C GLY A 87 -3.05 -9.17 -4.08
N LYS A 88 -2.31 -8.11 -4.36
CA LYS A 88 -1.03 -7.82 -3.73
C LYS A 88 -0.93 -6.33 -3.49
N MET A 89 -0.63 -5.93 -2.26
CA MET A 89 -0.31 -4.55 -1.90
C MET A 89 1.15 -4.51 -1.47
N THR A 90 1.99 -3.84 -2.25
CA THR A 90 3.43 -3.71 -1.98
C THR A 90 3.75 -2.28 -1.61
N PHE A 91 4.50 -2.10 -0.53
CA PHE A 91 4.94 -0.81 0.00
C PHE A 91 6.44 -0.68 -0.22
N PHE A 92 6.85 0.41 -0.84
CA PHE A 92 8.24 0.75 -1.09
C PHE A 92 8.52 2.10 -0.44
N ASP A 93 9.51 2.18 0.46
CA ASP A 93 9.95 3.47 0.99
C ASP A 93 10.36 4.39 -0.18
N CYS A 94 10.03 5.68 -0.12
CA CYS A 94 10.42 6.61 -1.18
C CYS A 94 11.94 6.88 -1.16
N VAL A 95 12.61 6.69 -0.02
CA VAL A 95 14.05 6.86 0.17
C VAL A 95 14.76 5.50 0.04
N ILE A 96 14.66 4.89 -1.13
CA ILE A 96 15.41 3.66 -1.45
C ILE A 96 16.83 4.01 -1.86
N ASP A 97 17.80 3.45 -1.13
CA ASP A 97 19.23 3.49 -1.47
C ASP A 97 19.55 2.44 -2.56
N MET A 98 19.10 2.70 -3.78
CA MET A 98 19.34 1.86 -4.96
C MET A 98 19.39 2.73 -6.22
N PRO A 99 20.24 2.40 -7.22
CA PRO A 99 20.26 3.12 -8.49
C PRO A 99 18.89 3.09 -9.19
N LYS A 100 18.50 4.23 -9.81
CA LYS A 100 17.23 4.35 -10.55
C LYS A 100 17.06 3.26 -11.62
N SER A 101 18.14 2.84 -12.27
CA SER A 101 18.12 1.74 -13.25
C SER A 101 17.71 0.40 -12.66
N ASP A 102 18.18 0.10 -11.44
CA ASP A 102 17.95 -1.17 -10.77
C ASP A 102 16.54 -1.22 -10.19
N ILE A 103 16.06 -0.09 -9.64
CA ILE A 103 14.66 0.09 -9.23
C ILE A 103 13.74 -0.08 -10.44
N ASN A 104 14.05 0.56 -11.56
CA ASN A 104 13.25 0.43 -12.78
C ASN A 104 13.19 -1.03 -13.25
N LYS A 105 14.33 -1.72 -13.29
CA LYS A 105 14.39 -3.13 -13.65
C LYS A 105 13.53 -3.99 -12.72
N MET A 106 13.66 -3.82 -11.40
CA MET A 106 12.85 -4.53 -10.41
C MET A 106 11.35 -4.31 -10.62
N LEU A 107 10.93 -3.06 -10.85
CA LEU A 107 9.52 -2.72 -11.06
C LEU A 107 8.98 -3.27 -12.39
N VAL A 108 9.77 -3.23 -13.45
CA VAL A 108 9.40 -3.80 -14.76
C VAL A 108 9.28 -5.31 -14.68
N ASP A 109 10.24 -5.98 -14.03
CA ASP A 109 10.26 -7.43 -13.84
C ASP A 109 9.07 -7.90 -12.98
N ALA A 110 8.66 -7.10 -11.99
CA ALA A 110 7.55 -7.43 -11.10
C ALA A 110 6.16 -7.02 -11.64
N TYR A 111 6.09 -6.00 -12.49
CA TYR A 111 4.84 -5.39 -12.94
C TYR A 111 4.87 -5.11 -14.45
N SER A 112 5.09 -3.85 -14.86
CA SER A 112 5.21 -3.41 -16.25
C SER A 112 5.91 -2.05 -16.32
N GLN A 113 6.38 -1.66 -17.50
CA GLN A 113 7.01 -0.34 -17.70
C GLN A 113 6.05 0.82 -17.38
N ASN A 114 4.75 0.67 -17.64
CA ASN A 114 3.76 1.70 -17.31
C ASN A 114 3.68 1.91 -15.80
N ILE A 115 3.64 0.82 -15.02
CA ILE A 115 3.62 0.89 -13.55
C ILE A 115 4.93 1.44 -13.01
N ALA A 116 6.07 1.06 -13.57
CA ALA A 116 7.37 1.63 -13.19
C ALA A 116 7.41 3.16 -13.41
N ASN A 117 6.88 3.64 -14.54
CA ASN A 117 6.82 5.07 -14.83
C ASN A 117 5.92 5.82 -13.84
N GLU A 118 4.73 5.29 -13.52
CA GLU A 118 3.85 5.89 -12.51
C GLU A 118 4.47 5.87 -11.11
N TRP A 119 5.18 4.79 -10.76
CA TRP A 119 5.92 4.69 -9.50
C TRP A 119 6.95 5.79 -9.35
N PHE A 120 7.76 6.05 -10.38
CA PHE A 120 8.73 7.15 -10.32
C PHE A 120 8.07 8.53 -10.23
N LYS A 121 6.93 8.75 -10.90
CA LYS A 121 6.18 10.01 -10.77
C LYS A 121 5.70 10.23 -9.35
N VAL A 122 5.16 9.20 -8.69
CA VAL A 122 4.70 9.28 -7.30
C VAL A 122 5.89 9.49 -6.36
N GLN A 123 7.00 8.77 -6.57
CA GLN A 123 8.22 8.95 -5.79
C GLN A 123 8.78 10.37 -5.88
N GLU A 124 8.92 10.91 -7.09
CA GLU A 124 9.43 12.27 -7.33
C GLU A 124 8.53 13.29 -6.61
N LYS A 125 7.21 13.17 -6.73
CA LYS A 125 6.25 14.04 -6.03
C LYS A 125 6.37 13.94 -4.50
N LEU A 126 6.56 12.74 -3.96
CA LEU A 126 6.75 12.53 -2.51
C LEU A 126 8.03 13.20 -2.01
N LEU A 127 9.16 12.98 -2.69
CA LEU A 127 10.46 13.55 -2.31
C LEU A 127 10.46 15.10 -2.37
N GLU A 128 9.69 15.69 -3.28
CA GLU A 128 9.57 17.15 -3.39
C GLU A 128 8.66 17.79 -2.32
N ASN A 129 7.58 17.10 -1.93
CA ASN A 129 6.48 17.75 -1.21
C ASN A 129 6.22 17.21 0.20
N PHE A 130 6.82 16.07 0.58
CA PHE A 130 6.51 15.41 1.84
C PHE A 130 7.63 15.57 2.88
N PRO A 131 7.41 16.35 3.95
CA PRO A 131 8.37 16.44 5.05
C PRO A 131 8.40 15.12 5.84
N LEU A 132 9.48 14.35 5.67
CA LEU A 132 9.66 13.01 6.26
C LEU A 132 9.46 12.98 7.78
N GLU A 133 9.77 14.08 8.46
CA GLU A 133 9.59 14.26 9.91
C GLU A 133 8.14 14.21 10.38
N ASN A 134 7.18 14.43 9.48
CA ASN A 134 5.76 14.36 9.76
C ASN A 134 5.14 13.01 9.40
N ASP A 135 5.95 12.01 9.01
CA ASP A 135 5.43 10.69 8.71
C ASP A 135 4.96 9.97 9.98
N ILE A 136 3.72 9.50 9.91
CA ILE A 136 3.05 8.74 10.96
C ILE A 136 2.59 7.37 10.45
N ILE A 137 2.78 7.07 9.16
CA ILE A 137 2.40 5.78 8.58
C ILE A 137 3.38 4.71 9.06
N ARG A 138 2.84 3.56 9.47
CA ARG A 138 3.62 2.40 9.91
C ARG A 138 3.12 1.15 9.23
N LEU A 139 4.04 0.22 8.95
CA LEU A 139 3.71 -1.13 8.52
C LEU A 139 3.79 -2.06 9.73
N HIS A 140 2.84 -2.98 9.86
CA HIS A 140 2.81 -3.96 10.93
C HIS A 140 2.59 -5.36 10.37
N LYS A 141 3.47 -6.28 10.75
CA LYS A 141 3.36 -7.71 10.50
C LYS A 141 2.80 -8.36 11.78
N PRO A 142 1.53 -8.77 11.82
CA PRO A 142 0.96 -9.43 12.98
C PRO A 142 1.70 -10.75 13.25
N GLU A 143 2.08 -10.99 14.50
CA GLU A 143 2.52 -12.33 14.92
C GLU A 143 1.29 -13.23 15.00
N PHE A 144 1.33 -14.37 14.31
CA PHE A 144 0.30 -15.41 14.38
C PHE A 144 0.57 -16.37 15.53
#